data_AF-A0AAD9F626-F1
#
_entry.id   AF-A0AAD9F626-F1
#
_cell.length_a   1.000
_cell.length_b   1.000
_cell.length_c   1.000
_cell.angle_alpha   90.00
_cell.angle_beta   90.00
_cell.angle_gamma   90.00
#
_symmetry.space_group_name_H-M   'P 1'
#
loop_
_entity.id
_entity.type
_entity.pdbx_description
1 polymer ?
#
loop_
_entity_poly.entity_id
_entity_poly.type
_entity_poly.pdbx_seq_one_letter_code
_entity_poly.pdbx_strand_id
1 'polypeptide(L)'
;MEVSSLCLMLSATLVFTPDRSQFFQYESINLKCEANSTGWSVKRNTSRKISEVCAHGWGEPGNSSCLIEAAYPTDAGVYWCESPEGGCSNSVNISVNAVGVILEIPTLPVMAGDEVALRCSYKEKGVTPTSNFSAAFYKNNVFIGDHSAGKLIFQAVSKSDEGFYGCEHPKKEKSLPSWLAVTDQPRVVCTPHPPLMPLSRLLCSILIFLTFTVIFIVCIYIYQRWARARANG
;
A
#
# COMPACT_ATOMS: atom_id res chain seq x y z
N MET A 1 -3.14 9.44 34.12
CA MET A 1 -2.14 8.66 33.37
C MET A 1 -2.71 8.43 31.99
N GLU A 2 -2.55 9.39 31.08
CA GLU A 2 -2.87 9.17 29.67
C GLU A 2 -1.61 8.66 28.98
N VAL A 3 -1.66 7.40 28.56
CA VAL A 3 -0.66 6.85 27.64
C VAL A 3 -1.04 7.39 26.27
N SER A 4 -0.52 8.58 25.92
CA SER A 4 -0.55 9.04 24.53
C SER A 4 0.38 8.12 23.74
N SER A 5 -0.20 7.05 23.23
CA SER A 5 0.43 6.09 22.33
C SER A 5 0.92 6.85 21.10
N LEU A 6 2.24 7.08 21.00
CA LEU A 6 2.89 7.31 19.72
C LEU A 6 2.79 6.01 18.95
N CYS A 7 1.62 5.77 18.35
CA CYS A 7 1.47 4.74 17.36
C CYS A 7 2.24 5.24 16.13
N LEU A 8 3.47 4.78 15.94
CA LEU A 8 3.95 4.53 14.59
C LEU A 8 2.95 3.52 14.01
N MET A 9 1.86 4.02 13.42
CA MET A 9 0.91 3.18 12.72
C MET A 9 1.71 2.54 11.60
N LEU A 10 2.12 1.29 11.80
CA LEU A 10 2.78 0.48 10.78
C LEU A 10 1.80 0.37 9.62
N SER A 11 1.94 1.25 8.62
CA SER A 11 1.12 1.25 7.42
C SER A 11 1.90 0.59 6.30
N ALA A 12 1.33 -0.46 5.72
CA ALA A 12 1.80 -1.05 4.48
C ALA A 12 0.70 -1.03 3.43
N THR A 13 1.11 -0.96 2.17
CA THR A 13 0.25 -1.14 1.01
C THR A 13 0.81 -2.29 0.19
N LEU A 14 -0.03 -3.28 -0.10
CA LEU A 14 0.29 -4.33 -1.06
C LEU A 14 0.05 -3.79 -2.48
N VAL A 15 1.10 -3.84 -3.29
CA VAL A 15 1.10 -3.39 -4.69
C VAL A 15 1.39 -4.58 -5.61
N PHE A 16 0.69 -4.64 -6.73
CA PHE A 16 0.88 -5.65 -7.78
C PHE A 16 1.61 -5.06 -8.97
N THR A 17 2.45 -5.85 -9.61
CA THR A 17 3.04 -5.54 -10.91
C THR A 17 2.80 -6.74 -11.84
N PRO A 18 2.01 -6.59 -12.92
CA PRO A 18 1.25 -5.39 -13.32
C PRO A 18 0.11 -5.01 -12.34
N ASP A 19 -0.26 -3.73 -12.27
CA ASP A 19 -1.32 -3.22 -11.37
C ASP A 19 -2.72 -3.57 -11.88
N ARG A 20 -3.13 -4.82 -11.62
CA ARG A 20 -4.47 -5.35 -11.93
C ARG A 20 -4.80 -6.55 -11.05
N SER A 21 -6.09 -6.87 -10.92
CA SER A 21 -6.56 -8.01 -10.11
C SER A 21 -6.86 -9.28 -10.91
N GLN A 22 -6.97 -9.19 -12.23
CA GLN A 22 -7.26 -10.35 -13.09
C GLN A 22 -6.07 -10.66 -13.98
N PHE A 23 -5.70 -11.94 -14.05
CA PHE A 23 -4.53 -12.43 -14.76
C PHE A 23 -4.87 -13.62 -15.63
N PHE A 24 -4.04 -13.86 -16.64
CA PHE A 24 -4.05 -15.10 -17.38
C PHE A 24 -3.06 -16.11 -16.79
N GLN A 25 -3.37 -17.39 -16.98
CA GLN A 25 -2.44 -18.47 -16.65
C GLN A 25 -1.10 -18.28 -17.38
N TYR A 26 -0.01 -18.57 -16.66
CA TYR A 26 1.39 -18.39 -17.06
C TYR A 26 1.91 -16.95 -17.08
N GLU A 27 1.11 -15.98 -16.63
CA GLU A 27 1.64 -14.64 -16.39
C GLU A 27 2.47 -14.61 -15.10
N SER A 28 3.51 -13.77 -15.11
CA SER A 28 4.28 -13.46 -13.92
C SER A 28 3.62 -12.33 -13.14
N ILE A 29 3.56 -12.46 -11.82
CA ILE A 29 2.96 -11.50 -10.90
C ILE A 29 3.96 -11.19 -9.80
N ASN A 30 4.38 -9.93 -9.72
CA ASN A 30 5.22 -9.47 -8.61
C ASN A 30 4.35 -8.73 -7.58
N LEU A 31 4.39 -9.21 -6.34
CA LEU A 31 3.71 -8.61 -5.19
C LEU A 31 4.74 -7.91 -4.32
N LYS A 32 4.46 -6.70 -3.87
CA LYS A 32 5.38 -5.95 -3.00
C LYS A 32 4.63 -5.23 -1.88
N CYS A 33 5.16 -5.33 -0.67
CA CYS A 33 4.72 -4.54 0.47
C CYS A 33 5.46 -3.21 0.49
N GLU A 34 4.77 -2.13 0.15
CA GLU A 34 5.28 -0.78 0.33
C GLU A 34 4.94 -0.30 1.74
N ALA A 35 5.95 -0.23 2.60
CA ALA A 35 5.79 0.10 4.00
C ALA A 35 6.93 0.99 4.51
N ASN A 36 6.65 1.73 5.59
CA ASN A 36 7.64 2.58 6.26
C ASN A 36 8.54 1.81 7.23
N SER A 37 8.39 0.49 7.31
CA SER A 37 9.16 -0.40 8.18
C SER A 37 9.55 -1.67 7.44
N THR A 38 10.53 -2.39 7.99
CA THR A 38 11.02 -3.65 7.44
C THR A 38 10.33 -4.86 8.07
N GLY A 39 10.40 -6.02 7.43
CA GLY A 39 9.91 -7.29 7.98
C GLY A 39 8.50 -7.68 7.55
N TRP A 40 7.87 -6.89 6.68
CA TRP A 40 6.59 -7.26 6.09
C TRP A 40 6.73 -8.48 5.19
N SER A 41 5.81 -9.43 5.36
CA SER A 41 5.75 -10.64 4.56
C SER A 41 4.46 -10.67 3.75
N VAL A 42 4.55 -11.03 2.48
CA VAL A 42 3.37 -11.29 1.65
C VAL A 42 2.74 -12.60 2.10
N LYS A 43 1.43 -12.58 2.33
CA LYS A 43 0.61 -13.74 2.65
C LYS A 43 -0.55 -13.89 1.67
N ARG A 44 -1.10 -15.10 1.59
CA ARG A 44 -2.29 -15.39 0.77
C ARG A 44 -3.25 -16.39 1.40
N ASN A 45 -4.50 -16.28 0.97
CA ASN A 45 -5.56 -17.27 1.12
C ASN A 45 -5.97 -17.74 -0.28
N THR A 46 -5.82 -19.03 -0.56
CA THR A 46 -6.33 -19.66 -1.78
C THR A 46 -7.44 -20.66 -1.42
N SER A 47 -8.05 -21.28 -2.42
CA SER A 47 -9.01 -22.37 -2.19
C SER A 47 -8.44 -23.59 -1.46
N ARG A 48 -7.10 -23.74 -1.44
CA ARG A 48 -6.41 -24.92 -0.88
C ARG A 48 -5.74 -24.66 0.47
N LYS A 49 -5.29 -23.42 0.71
CA LYS A 49 -4.49 -23.06 1.88
C LYS A 49 -4.86 -21.68 2.39
N ILE A 50 -4.80 -21.51 3.70
CA ILE A 50 -5.13 -20.26 4.40
C ILE A 50 -3.87 -19.74 5.06
N SER A 51 -3.65 -18.42 4.96
CA SER A 51 -2.57 -17.66 5.58
C SER A 51 -1.18 -18.22 5.26
N GLU A 52 -0.98 -18.60 3.99
CA GLU A 52 0.31 -19.08 3.51
C GLU A 52 1.27 -17.90 3.30
N VAL A 53 2.43 -17.92 3.96
CA VAL A 53 3.50 -16.94 3.75
C VAL A 53 4.23 -17.23 2.44
N CYS A 54 4.67 -16.19 1.73
CA CYS A 54 5.47 -16.35 0.53
C CYS A 54 6.72 -17.17 0.81
N ALA A 55 6.82 -18.30 0.12
CA ALA A 55 7.88 -19.27 0.25
C ALA A 55 8.02 -20.05 -1.07
N HIS A 56 9.22 -20.58 -1.30
CA HIS A 56 9.48 -21.50 -2.40
C HIS A 56 8.44 -22.63 -2.40
N GLY A 57 7.85 -22.88 -3.56
CA GLY A 57 6.75 -23.83 -3.75
C GLY A 57 5.48 -23.17 -4.29
N TRP A 58 5.26 -21.88 -3.99
CA TRP A 58 4.21 -21.11 -4.66
C TRP A 58 4.63 -19.70 -5.10
N GLY A 59 5.72 -19.18 -4.57
CA GLY A 59 6.34 -17.96 -5.05
C GLY A 59 7.82 -17.91 -4.67
N GLU A 60 8.54 -16.93 -5.21
CA GLU A 60 9.91 -16.64 -4.84
C GLU A 60 9.94 -15.47 -3.85
N PRO A 61 10.38 -15.70 -2.60
CA PRO A 61 10.45 -14.64 -1.61
C PRO A 61 11.56 -13.63 -1.96
N GLY A 62 11.23 -12.35 -1.86
CA GLY A 62 12.20 -11.25 -1.89
C GLY A 62 12.13 -10.39 -0.64
N ASN A 63 12.76 -9.22 -0.68
CA ASN A 63 12.69 -8.27 0.43
C ASN A 63 11.30 -7.61 0.49
N SER A 64 10.43 -8.13 1.36
CA SER A 64 9.02 -7.72 1.46
C SER A 64 8.28 -7.79 0.11
N SER A 65 8.68 -8.75 -0.72
CA SER A 65 8.09 -9.01 -2.03
C SER A 65 7.93 -10.51 -2.26
N CYS A 66 7.10 -10.86 -3.24
CA CYS A 66 6.84 -12.24 -3.63
C CYS A 66 6.65 -12.28 -5.15
N LEU A 67 7.44 -13.09 -5.85
CA LEU A 67 7.29 -13.30 -7.28
C LEU A 67 6.56 -14.61 -7.54
N ILE A 68 5.42 -14.55 -8.21
CA ILE A 68 4.79 -15.71 -8.83
C ILE A 68 5.31 -15.75 -10.27
N GLU A 69 6.19 -16.69 -10.59
CA GLU A 69 6.79 -16.78 -11.93
C GLU A 69 5.75 -17.13 -13.01
N ALA A 70 4.86 -18.06 -12.67
CA ALA A 70 3.80 -18.53 -13.57
C ALA A 70 2.50 -18.76 -12.78
N ALA A 71 1.53 -17.85 -12.96
CA ALA A 71 0.25 -17.94 -12.28
C ALA A 71 -0.60 -19.11 -12.79
N TYR A 72 -1.27 -19.80 -11.88
CA TYR A 72 -2.26 -20.85 -12.17
C TYR A 72 -3.62 -20.49 -11.58
N PRO A 73 -4.74 -21.07 -12.09
CA PRO A 73 -6.07 -20.90 -11.48
C PRO A 73 -6.12 -21.21 -9.98
N THR A 74 -5.19 -22.03 -9.48
CA THR A 74 -5.07 -22.38 -8.06
C THR A 74 -4.47 -21.28 -7.19
N ASP A 75 -3.83 -20.28 -7.80
CA ASP A 75 -3.31 -19.09 -7.13
C ASP A 75 -4.39 -18.01 -6.95
N ALA A 76 -5.59 -18.20 -7.52
CA ALA A 76 -6.71 -17.31 -7.28
C ALA A 76 -7.05 -17.26 -5.78
N GLY A 77 -7.26 -16.05 -5.26
CA GLY A 77 -7.41 -15.85 -3.83
C GLY A 77 -7.09 -14.45 -3.35
N VAL A 78 -7.10 -14.28 -2.03
CA VAL A 78 -6.86 -12.99 -1.37
C VAL A 78 -5.42 -12.90 -0.88
N TYR A 79 -4.78 -11.78 -1.14
CA TYR A 79 -3.38 -11.49 -0.81
C TYR A 79 -3.29 -10.23 0.05
N TRP A 80 -2.36 -10.21 1.00
CA TRP A 80 -2.07 -9.06 1.87
C TRP A 80 -0.60 -9.11 2.34
N CYS A 81 -0.14 -8.02 2.93
CA CYS A 81 1.11 -7.96 3.66
C CYS A 81 0.84 -8.00 5.16
N GLU A 82 1.69 -8.70 5.90
CA GLU A 82 1.60 -8.80 7.35
C GLU A 82 2.95 -8.51 8.02
N SER A 83 2.93 -7.69 9.07
CA SER A 83 4.12 -7.36 9.87
C SER A 83 4.33 -8.38 11.00
N PRO A 84 5.56 -8.48 11.57
CA PRO A 84 5.82 -9.37 12.71
C PRO A 84 4.95 -9.07 13.94
N GLU A 85 4.51 -7.82 14.10
CA GLU A 85 3.66 -7.34 15.17
C GLU A 85 2.16 -7.57 14.90
N GLY A 86 1.81 -8.20 13.77
CA GLY A 86 0.43 -8.50 13.38
C GLY A 86 -0.30 -7.36 12.66
N GLY A 87 0.42 -6.33 12.18
CA GLY A 87 -0.16 -5.30 11.33
C GLY A 87 -0.47 -5.84 9.93
N CYS A 88 -1.58 -5.43 9.31
CA CYS A 88 -1.99 -5.87 7.98
C CYS A 88 -2.12 -4.68 7.01
N SER A 89 -1.76 -4.90 5.74
CA SER A 89 -2.03 -3.95 4.64
C SER A 89 -3.47 -4.04 4.12
N ASN A 90 -3.77 -3.32 3.04
CA ASN A 90 -4.91 -3.64 2.19
C ASN A 90 -4.85 -5.11 1.73
N SER A 91 -6.03 -5.68 1.48
CA SER A 91 -6.17 -7.01 0.89
C SER A 91 -6.68 -6.90 -0.54
N VAL A 92 -6.11 -7.69 -1.45
CA VAL A 92 -6.51 -7.72 -2.86
C VAL A 92 -6.89 -9.14 -3.22
N ASN A 93 -8.06 -9.31 -3.84
CA ASN A 93 -8.51 -10.59 -4.38
C ASN A 93 -8.13 -10.67 -5.86
N ILE A 94 -7.41 -11.72 -6.25
CA ILE A 94 -7.02 -11.96 -7.64
C ILE A 94 -7.74 -13.17 -8.23
N SER A 95 -7.97 -13.10 -9.54
CA SER A 95 -8.44 -14.23 -10.35
C SER A 95 -7.41 -14.59 -11.41
N VAL A 96 -7.24 -15.89 -11.68
CA VAL A 96 -6.34 -16.38 -12.72
C VAL A 96 -7.12 -17.28 -13.67
N ASN A 97 -7.22 -16.87 -14.94
CA ASN A 97 -8.00 -17.58 -15.96
C ASN A 97 -7.07 -18.21 -16.99
N ALA A 98 -7.34 -19.45 -17.41
CA ALA A 98 -6.54 -20.09 -18.47
C ALA A 98 -6.80 -19.47 -19.85
N VAL A 99 -8.07 -19.14 -20.11
CA VAL A 99 -8.61 -18.56 -21.34
C VAL A 99 -9.82 -17.69 -20.97
N GLY A 100 -10.36 -16.94 -21.93
CA GLY A 100 -11.54 -16.11 -21.73
C GLY A 100 -11.21 -14.63 -21.71
N VAL A 101 -12.09 -13.84 -21.11
CA VAL A 101 -11.97 -12.36 -21.05
C VAL A 101 -11.61 -11.94 -19.63
N ILE A 102 -10.64 -11.03 -19.51
CA ILE A 102 -10.28 -10.37 -18.24
C ILE A 102 -10.43 -8.86 -18.38
N LEU A 103 -10.72 -8.22 -17.25
CA LEU A 103 -10.65 -6.77 -17.11
C LEU A 103 -9.38 -6.39 -16.34
N GLU A 104 -8.59 -5.52 -16.94
CA GLU A 104 -7.42 -4.91 -16.33
C GLU A 104 -7.82 -3.55 -15.77
N ILE A 105 -7.70 -3.43 -14.46
CA ILE A 105 -8.22 -2.32 -13.67
C ILE A 105 -7.33 -2.18 -12.42
N PRO A 106 -6.93 -0.96 -12.02
CA PRO A 106 -6.05 -0.74 -10.87
C PRO A 106 -6.56 -1.40 -9.59
N THR A 107 -5.65 -1.97 -8.81
CA THR A 107 -5.96 -2.63 -7.53
C THR A 107 -6.03 -1.67 -6.36
N LEU A 108 -5.44 -0.49 -6.51
CA LEU A 108 -5.41 0.57 -5.50
C LEU A 108 -6.38 1.70 -5.87
N PRO A 109 -6.86 2.46 -4.87
CA PRO A 109 -7.63 3.67 -5.14
C PRO A 109 -6.85 4.65 -6.01
N VAL A 110 -7.50 5.14 -7.07
CA VAL A 110 -6.97 6.18 -7.96
C VAL A 110 -7.37 7.57 -7.45
N MET A 111 -6.54 8.58 -7.67
CA MET A 111 -6.84 9.93 -7.23
C MET A 111 -7.81 10.61 -8.18
N ALA A 112 -8.78 11.36 -7.66
CA ALA A 112 -9.62 12.20 -8.48
C ALA A 112 -8.76 13.18 -9.32
N GLY A 113 -9.06 13.28 -10.61
CA GLY A 113 -8.30 14.04 -11.59
C GLY A 113 -7.27 13.20 -12.37
N ASP A 114 -6.92 11.99 -11.93
CA ASP A 114 -5.99 11.13 -12.65
C ASP A 114 -6.60 10.62 -13.98
N GLU A 115 -5.74 10.45 -14.98
CA GLU A 115 -6.10 9.68 -16.18
C GLU A 115 -6.02 8.19 -15.86
N VAL A 116 -7.09 7.45 -16.15
CA VAL A 116 -7.17 5.99 -15.90
C VAL A 116 -7.68 5.29 -17.15
N ALA A 117 -7.01 4.20 -17.53
CA ALA A 117 -7.42 3.34 -18.63
C ALA A 117 -7.77 1.94 -18.13
N LEU A 118 -9.01 1.51 -18.35
CA LEU A 118 -9.41 0.12 -18.16
C LEU A 118 -9.20 -0.64 -19.47
N ARG A 119 -8.60 -1.83 -19.40
CA ARG A 119 -8.31 -2.64 -20.60
C ARG A 119 -9.03 -3.98 -20.54
N CYS A 120 -9.78 -4.28 -21.59
CA CYS A 120 -10.39 -5.57 -21.83
C CYS A 120 -9.43 -6.44 -22.65
N SER A 121 -9.13 -7.63 -22.16
CA SER A 121 -8.19 -8.54 -22.81
C SER A 121 -8.82 -9.92 -22.97
N TYR A 122 -8.61 -10.54 -24.13
CA TYR A 122 -9.10 -11.87 -24.45
C TYR A 122 -7.93 -12.81 -24.75
N LYS A 123 -8.01 -14.03 -24.22
CA LYS A 123 -7.06 -15.11 -24.49
C LYS A 123 -7.80 -16.37 -24.94
N GLU A 124 -7.33 -16.95 -26.04
CA GLU A 124 -7.72 -18.28 -26.48
C GLU A 124 -6.59 -19.29 -26.21
N LYS A 125 -6.92 -20.59 -26.18
CA LYS A 125 -5.95 -21.63 -25.86
C LYS A 125 -4.80 -21.65 -26.87
N GLY A 126 -3.57 -21.52 -26.39
CA GLY A 126 -2.37 -21.53 -27.23
C GLY A 126 -2.14 -20.22 -28.01
N VAL A 127 -2.93 -19.18 -27.75
CA VAL A 127 -2.81 -17.87 -28.40
C VAL A 127 -2.38 -16.82 -27.37
N THR A 128 -1.52 -15.90 -27.79
CA THR A 128 -1.14 -14.75 -26.97
C THR A 128 -2.36 -13.86 -26.70
N PRO A 129 -2.56 -13.38 -25.46
CA PRO A 129 -3.64 -12.45 -25.16
C PRO A 129 -3.64 -11.21 -26.07
N THR A 130 -4.82 -10.72 -26.41
CA THR A 130 -5.00 -9.50 -27.21
C THR A 130 -6.09 -8.62 -26.64
N SER A 131 -5.97 -7.32 -26.83
CA SER A 131 -7.00 -6.31 -26.54
C SER A 131 -7.48 -5.61 -27.82
N ASN A 132 -6.98 -6.01 -29.00
CA ASN A 132 -7.21 -5.29 -30.25
C ASN A 132 -8.57 -5.63 -30.89
N PHE A 133 -9.66 -5.37 -30.15
CA PHE A 133 -11.04 -5.55 -30.57
C PHE A 133 -11.92 -4.44 -29.98
N SER A 134 -13.12 -4.23 -30.53
CA SER A 134 -14.11 -3.35 -29.88
C SER A 134 -14.75 -4.11 -28.73
N ALA A 135 -14.72 -3.58 -27.50
CA ALA A 135 -15.31 -4.24 -26.33
C ALA A 135 -16.48 -3.44 -25.77
N ALA A 136 -17.54 -4.12 -25.37
CA ALA A 136 -18.64 -3.50 -24.62
C ALA A 136 -18.24 -3.36 -23.15
N PHE A 137 -18.37 -2.17 -22.57
CA PHE A 137 -18.07 -1.91 -21.17
C PHE A 137 -19.35 -1.73 -20.35
N TYR A 138 -19.27 -2.13 -19.09
CA TYR A 138 -20.35 -2.08 -18.13
C TYR A 138 -19.87 -1.45 -16.83
N LYS A 139 -20.73 -0.64 -16.21
CA LYS A 139 -20.56 -0.12 -14.85
C LYS A 139 -21.78 -0.49 -14.02
N ASN A 140 -21.59 -1.16 -12.89
CA ASN A 140 -22.65 -1.68 -12.04
C ASN A 140 -23.70 -2.48 -12.85
N ASN A 141 -23.22 -3.32 -13.78
CA ASN A 141 -24.00 -4.08 -14.76
C ASN A 141 -24.80 -3.26 -15.79
N VAL A 142 -24.67 -1.93 -15.81
CA VAL A 142 -25.27 -1.07 -16.83
C VAL A 142 -24.28 -0.87 -17.97
N PHE A 143 -24.73 -1.05 -19.21
CA PHE A 143 -23.93 -0.80 -20.41
C PHE A 143 -23.56 0.68 -20.52
N ILE A 144 -22.27 0.98 -20.72
CA ILE A 144 -21.75 2.35 -20.81
C ILE A 144 -21.13 2.68 -22.18
N GLY A 145 -21.03 1.70 -23.08
CA GLY A 145 -20.59 1.92 -24.46
C GLY A 145 -19.67 0.83 -25.01
N ASP A 146 -19.50 0.85 -26.33
CA ASP A 146 -18.49 0.07 -27.04
C ASP A 146 -17.23 0.91 -27.24
N HIS A 147 -16.08 0.33 -26.91
CA HIS A 147 -14.79 1.01 -26.99
C HIS A 147 -13.78 0.24 -27.83
N SER A 148 -13.18 0.92 -28.80
CA SER A 148 -12.16 0.36 -29.68
C SER A 148 -10.87 0.00 -28.94
N ALA A 149 -10.11 -0.95 -29.47
CA ALA A 149 -8.86 -1.45 -28.88
C ALA A 149 -9.02 -1.91 -27.41
N GLY A 150 -10.23 -2.32 -27.03
CA GLY A 150 -10.57 -2.83 -25.71
C GLY A 150 -10.27 -1.85 -24.58
N LYS A 151 -10.29 -0.53 -24.81
CA LYS A 151 -9.86 0.47 -23.82
C LYS A 151 -10.95 1.48 -23.52
N LEU A 152 -11.35 1.56 -22.25
CA LEU A 152 -12.13 2.66 -21.71
C LEU A 152 -11.18 3.62 -20.99
N ILE A 153 -11.14 4.88 -21.43
CA ILE A 153 -10.21 5.89 -20.90
C ILE A 153 -11.01 6.99 -20.22
N PHE A 154 -10.72 7.20 -18.94
CA PHE A 154 -11.13 8.37 -18.17
C PHE A 154 -10.01 9.40 -18.24
N GLN A 155 -10.27 10.55 -18.86
CA GLN A 155 -9.28 11.63 -18.94
C GLN A 155 -9.00 12.27 -17.58
N ALA A 156 -10.03 12.33 -16.73
CA ALA A 156 -9.93 12.76 -15.34
C ALA A 156 -11.01 12.01 -14.57
N VAL A 157 -10.61 11.07 -13.70
CA VAL A 157 -11.57 10.33 -12.87
C VAL A 157 -12.18 11.22 -11.78
N SER A 158 -13.43 10.98 -11.46
CA SER A 158 -14.17 11.65 -10.40
C SER A 158 -14.75 10.65 -9.42
N LYS A 159 -15.23 11.10 -8.25
CA LYS A 159 -15.89 10.20 -7.30
C LYS A 159 -17.11 9.49 -7.90
N SER A 160 -17.76 10.09 -8.89
CA SER A 160 -18.88 9.47 -9.61
C SER A 160 -18.45 8.28 -10.46
N ASP A 161 -17.18 8.16 -10.83
CA ASP A 161 -16.62 7.08 -11.64
C ASP A 161 -16.36 5.80 -10.84
N GLU A 162 -16.38 5.86 -9.51
CA GLU A 162 -16.28 4.68 -8.64
C GLU A 162 -17.39 3.66 -8.91
N GLY A 163 -17.05 2.37 -8.90
CA GLY A 163 -18.02 1.30 -9.11
C GLY A 163 -17.43 -0.03 -9.60
N PHE A 164 -18.31 -1.01 -9.82
CA PHE A 164 -17.94 -2.30 -10.41
C PHE A 164 -17.92 -2.20 -11.93
N TYR A 165 -16.76 -2.41 -12.54
CA TYR A 165 -16.60 -2.44 -13.99
C TYR A 165 -16.48 -3.88 -14.50
N GLY A 166 -17.00 -4.11 -15.69
CA GLY A 166 -16.81 -5.33 -16.46
C GLY A 166 -16.72 -5.01 -17.94
N CYS A 167 -16.13 -5.90 -18.73
CA CYS A 167 -16.10 -5.78 -20.19
C CYS A 167 -16.56 -7.07 -20.87
N GLU A 168 -16.95 -6.97 -22.13
CA GLU A 168 -17.43 -8.08 -22.94
C GLU A 168 -16.79 -8.04 -24.32
N HIS A 169 -16.28 -9.19 -24.74
CA HIS A 169 -15.76 -9.36 -26.09
C HIS A 169 -16.92 -9.66 -27.06
N PRO A 170 -16.97 -9.08 -28.29
CA PRO A 170 -18.14 -9.12 -29.18
C PRO A 170 -18.70 -10.50 -29.54
N LYS A 171 -17.86 -11.53 -29.46
CA LYS A 171 -18.18 -12.93 -29.83
C LYS A 171 -17.97 -13.92 -28.69
N LYS A 172 -17.66 -13.46 -27.48
CA LYS A 172 -17.25 -14.31 -26.36
C LYS A 172 -17.97 -13.84 -25.09
N GLU A 173 -17.52 -14.31 -23.94
CA GLU A 173 -18.13 -14.03 -22.64
C GLU A 173 -17.74 -12.67 -22.04
N LYS A 174 -18.39 -12.33 -20.92
CA LYS A 174 -18.05 -11.18 -20.09
C LYS A 174 -16.89 -11.50 -19.14
N SER A 175 -16.08 -10.50 -18.82
CA SER A 175 -15.10 -10.58 -17.75
C SER A 175 -15.78 -10.71 -16.39
N LEU A 176 -15.02 -11.14 -15.38
CA LEU A 176 -15.42 -10.93 -13.99
C LEU A 176 -15.50 -9.42 -13.70
N PRO A 177 -16.45 -8.97 -12.85
CA PRO A 177 -16.51 -7.58 -12.43
C PRO A 177 -15.39 -7.27 -11.42
N SER A 178 -14.83 -6.07 -11.51
CA SER A 178 -13.80 -5.57 -10.60
C SER A 178 -14.09 -4.13 -10.18
N TRP A 179 -13.73 -3.79 -8.93
CA TRP A 179 -14.05 -2.50 -8.33
C TRP A 179 -12.99 -1.44 -8.69
N LEU A 180 -13.42 -0.30 -9.24
CA LEU A 180 -12.60 0.90 -9.36
C LEU A 180 -12.88 1.78 -8.14
N ALA A 181 -11.90 1.95 -7.25
CA ALA A 181 -12.01 2.88 -6.12
C ALA A 181 -11.43 4.24 -6.49
N VAL A 182 -12.12 5.33 -6.14
CA VAL A 182 -11.65 6.71 -6.37
C VAL A 182 -11.54 7.44 -5.04
N THR A 183 -10.42 8.12 -4.81
CA THR A 183 -10.17 8.90 -3.60
C THR A 183 -9.96 10.38 -3.93
N ASP A 184 -10.58 11.24 -3.11
CA ASP A 184 -10.42 12.70 -3.18
C ASP A 184 -9.35 13.21 -2.19
N GLN A 185 -8.86 12.36 -1.29
CA GLN A 185 -7.84 12.73 -0.32
C GLN A 185 -6.44 12.60 -0.92
N PRO A 186 -5.62 13.68 -0.94
CA PRO A 186 -4.21 13.57 -1.24
C PRO A 186 -3.59 12.49 -0.37
N ARG A 187 -2.70 11.64 -0.92
CA ARG A 187 -1.89 10.74 -0.10
C ARG A 187 -1.32 11.57 1.05
N VAL A 188 -1.74 11.28 2.28
CA VAL A 188 -1.21 11.95 3.46
C VAL A 188 0.24 11.52 3.56
N VAL A 189 1.12 12.28 2.92
CA VAL A 189 2.55 12.24 3.23
C VAL A 189 2.62 12.79 4.65
N CYS A 190 2.70 11.89 5.62
CA CYS A 190 3.10 12.25 6.97
C CYS A 190 4.52 12.83 6.87
N THR A 191 4.63 14.12 6.56
CA THR A 191 5.87 14.85 6.80
C THR A 191 6.10 14.78 8.29
N PRO A 192 7.25 14.24 8.76
CA PRO A 192 7.56 14.25 10.18
C PRO A 192 7.50 15.70 10.63
N HIS A 193 6.49 16.04 11.44
CA HIS A 193 6.45 17.33 12.09
C HIS A 193 7.75 17.46 12.89
N PRO A 194 8.43 18.63 12.87
CA PRO A 194 9.56 18.85 13.76
C PRO A 194 9.10 18.47 15.17
N PRO A 195 9.87 17.65 15.91
CA PRO A 195 9.41 17.14 17.20
C PRO A 195 9.10 18.35 18.09
N LEU A 196 7.82 18.61 18.31
CA LEU A 196 7.38 19.54 19.35
C LEU A 196 7.84 18.93 20.66
N MET A 197 8.90 19.49 21.22
CA MET A 197 9.43 19.07 22.52
C MET A 197 8.27 19.03 23.52
N PRO A 198 8.05 17.91 24.23
CA PRO A 198 7.02 17.85 25.26
C PRO A 198 7.26 18.97 26.27
N LEU A 199 6.19 19.65 26.69
CA LEU A 199 6.28 20.70 27.73
C LEU A 199 7.01 20.19 28.97
N SER A 200 6.88 18.90 29.29
CA SER A 200 7.62 18.23 30.37
C SER A 200 9.14 18.21 30.15
N ARG A 201 9.63 18.00 28.92
CA ARG A 201 11.07 18.04 28.62
C ARG A 201 11.63 19.46 28.63
N LEU A 202 10.82 20.44 28.22
CA LEU A 202 11.19 21.85 28.32
C LEU A 202 11.31 22.28 29.79
N LEU A 203 10.30 21.95 30.61
CA LEU A 203 10.30 22.22 32.06
C LEU A 203 11.46 21.52 32.77
N CYS A 204 11.75 20.26 32.42
CA CYS A 204 12.87 19.52 32.99
C CYS A 204 14.23 20.15 32.62
N SER A 205 14.40 20.57 31.36
CA SER A 205 15.62 21.25 30.91
C SER A 205 15.83 22.59 31.62
N ILE A 206 14.76 23.36 31.82
CA ILE A 206 14.80 24.63 32.57
C ILE A 206 15.16 24.36 34.04
N LEU A 207 14.57 23.34 34.67
CA LEU A 207 14.88 23.00 36.06
C LEU A 207 16.36 22.62 36.23
N ILE A 208 16.88 21.78 35.32
CA ILE A 208 18.28 21.37 35.30
C ILE A 208 19.20 22.58 35.09
N PHE A 209 18.84 23.48 34.18
CA PHE A 209 19.63 24.69 33.96
C PHE A 209 19.67 25.58 35.21
N LEU A 210 18.52 25.80 35.86
CA LEU A 210 18.45 26.58 37.10
C LEU A 210 19.27 25.94 38.23
N THR A 211 19.21 24.63 38.42
CA THR A 211 20.01 23.96 39.46
C THR A 211 21.51 24.10 39.18
N PHE A 212 21.94 23.92 37.93
CA PHE A 212 23.35 24.13 37.55
C PHE A 212 23.82 25.57 37.79
N THR A 213 23.00 26.58 37.47
CA THR A 213 23.36 27.98 37.72
C THR A 213 23.53 28.28 39.22
N VAL A 214 22.66 27.74 40.08
CA VAL A 214 22.78 27.90 41.54
C VAL A 214 24.05 27.23 42.07
N ILE A 215 24.34 26.01 41.64
CA ILE A 215 25.57 25.30 42.02
C ILE A 215 26.80 26.11 41.61
N PHE A 216 26.83 26.65 40.40
CA PHE A 216 27.93 27.46 39.89
C PHE A 216 28.14 28.72 40.73
N ILE A 217 27.06 29.44 41.09
CA ILE A 217 27.11 30.63 41.96
C ILE A 217 27.63 30.26 43.35
N VAL A 218 27.17 29.15 43.94
CA VAL A 218 27.65 28.67 45.25
C VAL A 218 29.13 28.30 45.19
N CYS A 219 29.57 27.62 44.13
CA CYS A 219 30.99 27.30 43.94
C CYS A 219 31.85 28.56 43.82
N ILE A 220 31.41 29.57 43.08
CA ILE A 220 32.10 30.87 43.01
C ILE A 220 32.13 31.52 44.39
N TYR A 221 31.02 31.52 45.12
CA TYR A 221 30.95 32.11 46.46
C TYR A 221 31.89 31.41 47.44
N ILE A 222 31.91 30.08 47.44
CA ILE A 222 32.82 29.27 48.26
C ILE A 222 34.27 29.53 47.85
N TYR A 223 34.56 29.58 46.55
CA TYR A 223 35.89 29.88 46.03
C TYR A 223 36.36 31.28 46.45
N GLN A 224 35.53 32.30 46.30
CA GLN A 224 35.81 33.67 46.74
C GLN A 224 35.98 33.76 48.27
N ARG A 225 35.21 32.99 49.03
CA ARG A 225 35.33 32.93 50.50
C ARG A 225 36.63 32.23 50.92
N TRP A 226 37.00 31.15 50.23
CA TRP A 226 38.28 30.45 50.40
C TRP A 226 39.48 31.34 50.03
N ALA A 227 39.41 32.03 48.90
CA ALA A 227 40.45 32.96 48.45
C ALA A 227 40.64 34.11 49.46
N ARG A 228 39.54 34.67 49.99
CA ARG A 228 39.59 35.69 51.06
C ARG A 228 40.16 35.15 52.37
N ALA A 229 39.86 33.90 52.74
CA ALA A 229 40.43 33.27 53.94
C ALA A 229 41.94 33.02 53.81
N ARG A 230 42.44 32.71 52.59
CA ARG A 230 43.87 32.56 52.30
C ARG A 230 44.66 33.87 52.21
N ALA A 231 44.00 35.00 51.97
CA ALA A 231 44.66 36.31 51.91
C ALA A 231 44.84 36.96 53.30
N ASN A 232 44.17 36.43 54.32
CA ASN A 232 44.12 36.99 55.69
C ASN A 232 44.84 36.12 56.73
N GLY A 233 45.58 35.08 56.32
CA GLY A 233 46.41 34.23 57.18
C GLY A 233 47.77 34.02 56.55
#